data_AF-A0A3B0KWN5-F1
#
_entry.id   AF-A0A3B0KWN5-F1
#
_cell.length_a   1.000
_cell.length_b   1.000
_cell.length_c   1.000
_cell.angle_alpha   90.00
_cell.angle_beta   90.00
_cell.angle_gamma   90.00
#
_symmetry.space_group_name_H-M   'P 1'
#
loop_
_entity.id
_entity.type
_entity.pdbx_description
1 polymer ?
#
loop_
_entity_poly.entity_id
_entity_poly.type
_entity_poly.pdbx_seq_one_letter_code
_entity_poly.pdbx_strand_id
1 'polypeptide(L)'
;MFKFPTKPEVRLKWIENLGLPKDTTLSNRRVCRRHFEQHCFGNAKLFAWAVPTLFVGKTAGLHHGYAKKKMLVRKCCIKDCMTRSPPGRLHCFPTETQLRKEWMRLCSLKEGIKWPFICGRHFRPSFLPKKNSKLPKQALPELNLGSESRDPLECDSQRSETEDKQTDQHRLAAATRCCSA
;
A
#
# COMPACT_ATOMS: atom_id res chain seq x y z
N MET A 1 -26.41 -24.30 -12.26
CA MET A 1 -27.35 -23.71 -11.26
C MET A 1 -26.64 -23.59 -9.92
N PHE A 2 -27.06 -22.68 -9.04
CA PHE A 2 -26.38 -22.39 -7.78
C PHE A 2 -27.18 -22.93 -6.59
N LYS A 3 -26.50 -23.54 -5.60
CA LYS A 3 -27.08 -23.85 -4.28
C LYS A 3 -27.25 -22.55 -3.47
N PHE A 4 -28.12 -22.56 -2.47
CA PHE A 4 -28.22 -21.45 -1.51
C PHE A 4 -26.91 -21.27 -0.73
N PRO A 5 -26.56 -20.03 -0.31
CA PRO A 5 -25.38 -19.76 0.52
C PRO A 5 -25.40 -20.52 1.85
N THR A 6 -24.23 -20.96 2.33
CA THR A 6 -24.06 -21.44 3.70
C THR A 6 -24.17 -20.30 4.73
N LYS A 7 -23.69 -19.11 4.36
CA LYS A 7 -23.77 -17.85 5.11
C LYS A 7 -25.23 -17.43 5.40
N PRO A 8 -25.71 -17.47 6.65
CA PRO A 8 -27.11 -17.16 6.98
C PRO A 8 -27.54 -15.75 6.53
N GLU A 9 -26.66 -14.76 6.65
CA GLU A 9 -26.90 -13.35 6.33
C GLU A 9 -27.05 -13.07 4.83
N VAL A 10 -26.59 -14.00 3.97
CA VAL A 10 -26.77 -13.95 2.52
C VAL A 10 -27.92 -14.89 2.11
N ARG A 11 -28.05 -16.04 2.78
CA ARG A 11 -29.16 -17.00 2.58
C ARG A 11 -30.52 -16.37 2.85
N LEU A 12 -30.65 -15.60 3.93
CA LEU A 12 -31.89 -14.90 4.28
C LEU A 12 -32.31 -13.91 3.17
N LYS A 13 -31.37 -13.15 2.62
CA LYS A 13 -31.62 -12.24 1.48
C LYS A 13 -32.04 -12.96 0.20
N TRP A 14 -31.56 -14.19 -0.02
CA TRP A 14 -32.05 -15.02 -1.14
C TRP A 14 -33.49 -15.48 -0.90
N ILE A 15 -33.83 -15.93 0.31
CA ILE A 15 -35.21 -16.28 0.70
C ILE A 15 -36.13 -15.08 0.47
N GLU A 16 -35.75 -13.91 1.00
CA GLU A 16 -36.56 -12.68 0.99
C GLU A 16 -36.71 -12.07 -0.41
N ASN A 17 -35.67 -12.11 -1.26
CA ASN A 17 -35.78 -11.66 -2.65
C ASN A 17 -36.62 -12.64 -3.51
N LEU A 18 -36.43 -13.95 -3.35
CA LEU A 18 -37.16 -14.97 -4.10
C LEU A 18 -38.61 -15.18 -3.62
N GLY A 19 -39.04 -14.48 -2.56
CA GLY A 19 -40.40 -14.59 -2.00
C GLY A 19 -40.69 -15.93 -1.33
N LEU A 20 -39.68 -16.60 -0.78
CA LEU A 20 -39.83 -17.90 -0.14
C LEU A 20 -40.20 -17.75 1.36
N PRO A 21 -41.04 -18.63 1.93
CA PRO A 21 -41.21 -18.74 3.38
C PRO A 21 -39.87 -19.02 4.09
N LYS A 22 -39.67 -18.47 5.30
CA LYS A 22 -38.40 -18.58 6.04
C LYS A 22 -38.05 -20.03 6.41
N ASP A 23 -39.07 -20.84 6.63
CA ASP A 23 -38.98 -22.24 7.08
C ASP A 23 -38.89 -23.24 5.91
N THR A 24 -38.71 -22.75 4.68
CA THR A 24 -38.61 -23.59 3.47
C THR A 24 -37.37 -24.50 3.52
N THR A 25 -37.54 -25.80 3.28
CA THR A 25 -36.42 -26.73 3.08
C THR A 25 -35.59 -26.36 1.83
N LEU A 26 -34.37 -25.83 2.05
CA LEU A 26 -33.51 -25.30 0.98
C LEU A 26 -32.53 -26.32 0.37
N SER A 27 -32.35 -27.50 0.96
CA SER A 27 -31.30 -28.48 0.61
C SER A 27 -31.27 -28.84 -0.89
N ASN A 28 -32.43 -29.05 -1.50
CA ASN A 28 -32.59 -29.39 -2.91
C ASN A 28 -32.87 -28.19 -3.82
N ARG A 29 -33.23 -27.01 -3.28
CA ARG A 29 -33.55 -25.82 -4.08
C ARG A 29 -32.29 -25.18 -4.68
N ARG A 30 -32.40 -24.75 -5.93
CA ARG A 30 -31.28 -24.18 -6.71
C ARG A 30 -31.76 -23.01 -7.56
N VAL A 31 -30.91 -21.99 -7.73
CA VAL A 31 -31.22 -20.78 -8.51
C VAL A 31 -30.48 -20.81 -9.85
N CYS A 32 -31.15 -20.46 -10.94
CA CYS A 32 -30.52 -20.39 -12.27
C CYS A 32 -29.76 -19.07 -12.49
N ARG A 33 -28.87 -19.01 -13.50
CA ARG A 33 -28.03 -17.82 -13.78
C ARG A 33 -28.86 -16.56 -14.03
N ARG A 34 -30.06 -16.70 -14.62
CA ARG A 34 -30.91 -15.57 -15.04
C ARG A 34 -31.35 -14.66 -13.89
N HIS A 35 -31.40 -15.14 -12.64
CA HIS A 35 -31.89 -14.35 -11.51
C HIS A 35 -30.86 -13.38 -10.92
N PHE A 36 -29.62 -13.35 -11.41
CA PHE A 36 -28.57 -12.47 -10.89
C PHE A 36 -28.06 -11.53 -11.97
N GLU A 37 -27.82 -10.27 -11.60
CA GLU A 37 -27.13 -9.30 -12.45
C GLU A 37 -25.74 -9.79 -12.89
N GLN A 38 -25.28 -9.34 -14.06
CA GLN A 38 -24.05 -9.82 -14.69
C GLN A 38 -22.79 -9.62 -13.82
N HIS A 39 -22.76 -8.59 -12.96
CA HIS A 39 -21.63 -8.32 -12.05
C HIS A 39 -21.53 -9.27 -10.85
N CYS A 40 -22.58 -10.04 -10.55
CA CYS A 40 -22.58 -11.05 -9.49
C CYS A 40 -21.69 -12.27 -9.79
N PHE A 41 -21.14 -12.37 -11.00
CA PHE A 41 -20.32 -13.49 -11.45
C PHE A 41 -18.85 -13.12 -11.59
N GLY A 42 -17.97 -13.94 -11.01
CA GLY A 42 -16.57 -14.05 -11.44
C GLY A 42 -16.41 -15.15 -12.50
N ASN A 43 -15.17 -15.39 -12.95
CA ASN A 43 -14.83 -16.22 -14.11
C ASN A 43 -15.52 -17.60 -14.18
N ALA A 44 -15.78 -18.24 -13.04
CA ALA A 44 -16.45 -19.55 -12.98
C ALA A 44 -17.42 -19.72 -11.79
N LYS A 45 -17.61 -18.70 -10.94
CA LYS A 45 -18.37 -18.79 -9.68
C LYS A 45 -19.17 -17.52 -9.41
N LEU A 46 -20.34 -17.68 -8.81
CA LEU A 46 -21.13 -16.59 -8.23
C LEU A 46 -20.40 -16.03 -6.99
N PHE A 47 -20.35 -14.72 -6.82
CA PHE A 47 -19.68 -14.10 -5.67
C PHE A 47 -20.44 -14.32 -4.35
N ALA A 48 -19.71 -14.45 -3.25
CA ALA A 48 -20.28 -14.73 -1.92
C ALA A 48 -21.15 -13.60 -1.32
N TRP A 49 -21.18 -12.41 -1.95
CA TRP A 49 -22.06 -11.29 -1.61
C TRP A 49 -23.28 -11.16 -2.54
N ALA A 50 -23.35 -11.96 -3.61
CA ALA A 50 -24.41 -11.88 -4.61
C ALA A 50 -25.75 -12.38 -4.06
N VAL A 51 -26.83 -11.78 -4.54
CA VAL A 51 -28.22 -12.12 -4.23
C VAL A 51 -29.04 -12.06 -5.52
N PRO A 52 -30.11 -12.87 -5.65
CA PRO A 52 -30.94 -12.85 -6.85
C PRO A 52 -31.81 -11.59 -6.88
N THR A 53 -31.69 -10.78 -7.92
CA THR A 53 -32.39 -9.48 -8.10
C THR A 53 -33.21 -9.43 -9.40
N LEU A 54 -33.03 -10.38 -10.32
CA LEU A 54 -33.71 -10.43 -11.61
C LEU A 54 -34.80 -11.52 -11.63
N PHE A 55 -35.88 -11.27 -12.37
CA PHE A 55 -37.03 -12.18 -12.52
C PHE A 55 -37.57 -12.70 -11.17
N VAL A 56 -37.61 -11.79 -10.19
CA VAL A 56 -38.30 -11.95 -8.91
C VAL A 56 -39.61 -11.14 -8.98
N GLY A 57 -40.70 -11.68 -8.43
CA GLY A 57 -42.07 -11.15 -8.60
C GLY A 57 -42.36 -9.81 -7.91
N LYS A 58 -41.33 -9.08 -7.48
CA LYS A 58 -41.40 -7.75 -6.86
C LYS A 58 -40.14 -6.97 -7.22
N THR A 59 -40.29 -5.68 -7.50
CA THR A 59 -39.16 -4.75 -7.75
C THR A 59 -38.82 -3.91 -6.53
N ALA A 60 -39.82 -3.55 -5.72
CA ALA A 60 -39.64 -2.84 -4.45
C ALA A 60 -39.12 -3.77 -3.33
N GLY A 61 -38.35 -3.20 -2.40
CA GLY A 61 -37.90 -3.90 -1.19
C GLY A 61 -36.87 -5.03 -1.42
N LEU A 62 -36.23 -5.10 -2.59
CA LEU A 62 -35.20 -6.10 -2.86
C LEU A 62 -33.89 -5.78 -2.12
N HIS A 63 -33.30 -6.80 -1.49
CA HIS A 63 -31.92 -6.72 -1.03
C HIS A 63 -31.00 -6.73 -2.24
N HIS A 64 -30.09 -5.76 -2.32
CA HIS A 64 -29.10 -5.70 -3.39
C HIS A 64 -27.73 -6.17 -2.88
N GLY A 65 -27.04 -6.94 -3.73
CA GLY A 65 -25.72 -7.49 -3.45
C GLY A 65 -24.65 -6.63 -4.10
N TYR A 66 -23.78 -6.01 -3.29
CA TYR A 66 -22.68 -5.18 -3.79
C TYR A 66 -21.34 -5.65 -3.22
N ALA A 67 -20.33 -5.75 -4.09
CA ALA A 67 -18.95 -5.83 -3.64
C ALA A 67 -18.58 -4.56 -2.87
N LYS A 68 -18.35 -4.68 -1.56
CA LYS A 68 -17.78 -3.59 -0.73
C LYS A 68 -16.34 -3.30 -1.18
N LYS A 69 -16.17 -2.50 -2.24
CA LYS A 69 -14.89 -1.98 -2.72
C LYS A 69 -14.29 -1.09 -1.62
N LYS A 70 -13.43 -1.66 -0.77
CA LYS A 70 -12.61 -0.87 0.17
C LYS A 70 -11.74 0.07 -0.67
N MET A 71 -12.01 1.37 -0.59
CA MET A 71 -11.22 2.39 -1.28
C MET A 71 -9.81 2.41 -0.69
N LEU A 72 -8.84 1.84 -1.42
CA LEU A 72 -7.46 1.72 -0.98
C LEU A 72 -6.75 3.08 -1.06
N VAL A 73 -6.88 3.86 0.01
CA VAL A 73 -6.22 5.15 0.16
C VAL A 73 -4.70 4.95 0.24
N ARG A 74 -3.98 5.44 -0.75
CA ARG A 74 -2.51 5.50 -0.77
C ARG A 74 -2.04 6.85 -0.24
N LYS A 75 -0.87 6.88 0.42
CA LYS A 75 -0.17 8.11 0.84
C LYS A 75 0.99 8.41 -0.12
N CYS A 76 1.46 9.65 -0.13
CA CYS A 76 2.81 9.97 -0.59
C CYS A 76 3.85 9.27 0.30
N CYS A 77 5.02 8.93 -0.24
CA CYS A 77 6.15 8.37 0.50
C CYS A 77 7.08 9.42 1.13
N ILE A 78 7.06 10.66 0.62
CA ILE A 78 7.84 11.77 1.17
C ILE A 78 7.39 12.05 2.61
N LYS A 79 8.37 12.20 3.51
CA LYS A 79 8.15 12.55 4.93
C LYS A 79 7.28 13.81 5.01
N ASP A 80 6.35 13.82 5.96
CA ASP A 80 5.44 14.95 6.25
C ASP A 80 4.49 15.35 5.08
N CYS A 81 4.56 14.69 3.92
CA CYS A 81 3.71 14.99 2.78
C CYS A 81 2.30 14.41 2.94
N MET A 82 1.35 15.29 3.28
CA MET A 82 -0.05 14.95 3.58
C MET A 82 -0.86 14.38 2.38
N THR A 83 -0.33 14.36 1.16
CA THR A 83 -1.08 13.98 -0.05
C THR A 83 -1.53 12.52 -0.03
N ARG A 84 -2.82 12.31 -0.31
CA ARG A 84 -3.48 10.99 -0.36
C ARG A 84 -4.21 10.79 -1.68
N SER A 85 -4.33 9.53 -2.10
CA SER A 85 -5.02 9.12 -3.33
C SER A 85 -6.06 8.05 -3.03
N PRO A 86 -7.36 8.28 -3.31
CA PRO A 86 -7.95 9.53 -3.81
C PRO A 86 -7.84 10.70 -2.81
N PRO A 87 -8.02 11.96 -3.24
CA PRO A 87 -8.22 12.41 -4.63
C PRO A 87 -6.91 12.69 -5.39
N GLY A 88 -5.78 12.83 -4.70
CA GLY A 88 -4.51 13.26 -5.30
C GLY A 88 -3.93 12.27 -6.31
N ARG A 89 -3.27 12.78 -7.35
CA ARG A 89 -2.49 11.96 -8.30
C ARG A 89 -1.16 11.57 -7.66
N LEU A 90 -0.92 10.26 -7.57
CA LEU A 90 0.35 9.66 -7.16
C LEU A 90 0.97 8.91 -8.34
N HIS A 91 2.29 8.95 -8.42
CA HIS A 91 3.09 8.26 -9.43
C HIS A 91 3.86 7.12 -8.75
N CYS A 92 3.90 5.96 -9.40
CA CYS A 92 4.79 4.87 -9.00
C CYS A 92 6.24 5.27 -9.25
N PHE A 93 7.16 4.76 -8.42
CA PHE A 93 8.59 4.83 -8.75
C PHE A 93 8.89 4.05 -10.05
N PRO A 94 9.96 4.43 -10.78
CA PRO A 94 10.37 3.73 -11.99
C PRO A 94 10.59 2.23 -11.80
N THR A 95 10.40 1.49 -12.90
CA THR A 95 10.76 0.07 -13.02
C THR A 95 12.28 -0.11 -13.21
N GLU A 96 12.93 0.90 -13.80
CA GLU A 96 14.37 0.97 -14.06
C GLU A 96 15.18 0.97 -12.76
N THR A 97 16.02 -0.04 -12.53
CA THR A 97 16.69 -0.26 -11.23
C THR A 97 17.52 0.93 -10.77
N GLN A 98 18.33 1.52 -11.65
CA GLN A 98 19.23 2.62 -11.28
C GLN A 98 18.46 3.93 -11.03
N LEU A 99 17.48 4.27 -11.88
CA LEU A 99 16.63 5.45 -11.66
C LEU A 99 15.73 5.28 -10.42
N ARG A 100 15.30 4.05 -10.10
CA ARG A 100 14.58 3.73 -8.87
C ARG A 100 15.45 3.94 -7.63
N LYS A 101 16.71 3.46 -7.63
CA LYS A 101 17.67 3.72 -6.54
C LYS A 101 17.87 5.22 -6.34
N GLU A 102 18.05 5.98 -7.41
CA GLU A 102 18.24 7.43 -7.35
C GLU A 102 17.00 8.15 -6.78
N TRP A 103 15.79 7.76 -7.20
CA TRP A 103 14.56 8.29 -6.57
C TRP A 103 14.48 7.92 -5.08
N MET A 104 14.87 6.71 -4.67
CA MET A 104 14.88 6.33 -3.25
C MET A 104 15.86 7.18 -2.44
N ARG A 105 17.05 7.45 -3.00
CA ARG A 105 18.08 8.34 -2.43
C ARG A 105 17.57 9.78 -2.27
N LEU A 106 17.03 10.37 -3.35
CA LEU A 106 16.46 11.72 -3.36
C LEU A 106 15.29 11.87 -2.37
N CYS A 107 14.46 10.83 -2.24
CA CYS A 107 13.32 10.82 -1.33
C CYS A 107 13.69 10.45 0.13
N SER A 108 14.98 10.27 0.45
CA SER A 108 15.48 9.81 1.76
C SER A 108 14.79 8.54 2.29
N LEU A 109 14.48 7.60 1.39
CA LEU A 109 13.73 6.38 1.69
C LEU A 109 14.65 5.21 2.01
N LYS A 110 14.36 4.52 3.13
CA LYS A 110 15.01 3.24 3.49
C LYS A 110 14.71 2.16 2.44
N GLU A 111 15.63 1.22 2.28
CA GLU A 111 15.46 0.09 1.38
C GLU A 111 14.31 -0.86 1.79
N GLY A 112 13.94 -1.79 0.90
CA GLY A 112 12.87 -2.77 1.13
C GLY A 112 11.45 -2.28 0.83
N ILE A 113 11.22 -0.98 0.61
CA ILE A 113 9.89 -0.47 0.23
C ILE A 113 9.53 -0.95 -1.19
N LYS A 114 8.60 -1.92 -1.26
CA LYS A 114 8.18 -2.56 -2.53
C LYS A 114 7.39 -1.62 -3.43
N TRP A 115 6.44 -0.85 -2.87
CA TRP A 115 5.52 0.00 -3.63
C TRP A 115 5.48 1.46 -3.13
N PRO A 116 6.58 2.23 -3.24
CA PRO A 116 6.58 3.65 -2.94
C PRO A 116 5.80 4.43 -4.02
N PHE A 117 5.06 5.44 -3.57
CA PHE A 117 4.20 6.31 -4.39
C PHE A 117 4.47 7.77 -4.02
N ILE A 118 4.71 8.62 -5.02
CA ILE A 118 5.06 10.03 -4.82
C ILE A 118 4.10 10.96 -5.56
N CYS A 119 3.73 12.08 -4.93
CA CYS A 119 2.76 13.00 -5.52
C CYS A 119 3.39 14.02 -6.48
N GLY A 120 2.59 14.61 -7.36
CA GLY A 120 3.07 15.58 -8.35
C GLY A 120 3.76 16.82 -7.75
N ARG A 121 3.52 17.16 -6.47
CA ARG A 121 4.11 18.33 -5.78
C ARG A 121 5.63 18.25 -5.56
N HIS A 122 6.27 17.13 -5.94
CA HIS A 122 7.70 16.91 -5.78
C HIS A 122 8.49 17.02 -7.10
N PHE A 123 7.81 17.25 -8.23
CA PHE A 123 8.42 17.34 -9.57
C PHE A 123 8.11 18.68 -10.22
N ARG A 124 8.93 19.10 -11.20
CA ARG A 124 8.60 20.24 -12.07
C ARG A 124 7.26 20.00 -12.78
N PRO A 125 6.34 20.98 -12.81
CA PRO A 125 5.05 20.85 -13.51
C PRO A 125 5.18 20.47 -14.99
N SER A 126 6.27 20.88 -15.65
CA SER A 126 6.59 20.54 -17.04
C SER A 126 6.75 19.04 -17.30
N PHE A 127 7.10 18.25 -16.28
CA PHE A 127 7.21 16.79 -16.39
C PHE A 127 5.94 16.04 -15.98
N LEU A 128 4.94 16.72 -15.39
CA LEU A 128 3.72 16.06 -14.91
C LEU A 128 2.76 15.73 -16.06
N PRO A 129 2.36 14.46 -16.25
CA PRO A 129 1.46 14.10 -17.34
C PRO A 129 0.03 14.56 -17.06
N LYS A 130 -0.61 15.15 -18.08
CA LYS A 130 -2.01 15.60 -18.03
C LYS A 130 -2.98 14.43 -17.74
N LYS A 131 -2.73 13.26 -18.34
CA LYS A 131 -3.47 12.00 -18.14
C LYS A 131 -2.69 11.02 -17.23
N ASN A 132 -3.30 9.89 -16.87
CA ASN A 132 -2.62 8.84 -16.13
C ASN A 132 -1.58 8.13 -17.02
N SER A 133 -0.29 8.43 -16.83
CA SER A 133 0.84 7.74 -17.46
C SER A 133 2.05 7.67 -16.51
N LYS A 134 3.10 6.96 -16.93
CA LYS A 134 4.43 7.09 -16.31
C LYS A 134 4.96 8.52 -16.47
N LEU A 135 5.84 8.93 -15.56
CA LEU A 135 6.64 10.15 -15.67
C LEU A 135 7.81 9.93 -16.68
N PRO A 136 8.33 10.97 -17.34
CA PRO A 136 9.54 10.90 -18.16
C PRO A 136 10.77 10.40 -17.36
N LYS A 137 11.78 9.80 -18.02
CA LYS A 137 12.99 9.31 -17.32
C LYS A 137 13.77 10.44 -16.62
N GLN A 138 13.76 11.65 -17.21
CA GLN A 138 14.38 12.87 -16.67
C GLN A 138 13.58 13.57 -15.56
N ALA A 139 12.39 13.06 -15.20
CA ALA A 139 11.58 13.62 -14.13
C ALA A 139 12.09 13.12 -12.77
N LEU A 140 13.01 13.86 -12.15
CA LEU A 140 13.49 13.57 -10.80
C LEU A 140 12.60 14.26 -9.75
N PRO A 141 12.41 13.64 -8.57
CA PRO A 141 11.83 14.33 -7.43
C PRO A 141 12.86 15.31 -6.86
N GLU A 142 12.55 16.60 -6.92
CA GLU A 142 13.46 17.70 -6.57
C GLU A 142 12.80 18.77 -5.67
N LEU A 143 11.47 18.76 -5.51
CA LEU A 143 10.73 19.77 -4.72
C LEU A 143 10.17 19.18 -3.42
N ASN A 144 10.15 19.99 -2.36
CA ASN A 144 9.38 19.71 -1.13
C ASN A 144 9.71 18.35 -0.49
N LEU A 145 10.99 17.96 -0.43
CA LEU A 145 11.42 16.59 -0.06
C LEU A 145 11.56 16.37 1.47
N GLY A 146 11.46 17.43 2.28
CA GLY A 146 11.42 17.34 3.74
C GLY A 146 12.77 17.40 4.46
N SER A 147 13.74 18.15 3.92
CA SER A 147 15.12 18.23 4.41
C SER A 147 15.64 19.67 4.57
N GLU A 148 14.89 20.55 5.23
CA GLU A 148 15.37 21.86 5.71
C GLU A 148 15.69 21.76 7.21
N SER A 149 16.73 20.98 7.53
CA SER A 149 17.27 20.85 8.90
C SER A 149 18.74 20.40 8.88
N ARG A 150 19.57 21.10 8.10
CA ARG A 150 20.97 21.31 8.51
C ARG A 150 20.97 22.56 9.38
N ASP A 151 21.46 22.44 10.60
CA ASP A 151 21.78 23.61 11.40
C ASP A 151 22.93 24.37 10.70
N PRO A 152 22.82 25.69 10.44
CA PRO A 152 23.91 26.47 9.85
C PRO A 152 25.19 26.54 10.69
N LEU A 153 25.19 26.06 11.94
CA LEU A 153 26.29 26.21 12.89
C LEU A 153 27.32 25.05 12.94
N GLU A 154 27.21 24.02 12.09
CA GLU A 154 28.33 23.07 11.88
C GLU A 154 29.46 23.74 11.06
N CYS A 155 30.16 24.67 11.70
CA CYS A 155 31.37 25.31 11.19
C CYS A 155 32.55 24.33 11.20
N ASP A 156 33.29 24.28 10.08
CA ASP A 156 34.47 23.45 9.91
C ASP A 156 35.59 23.88 10.88
N SER A 157 35.93 23.02 11.84
CA SER A 157 37.08 23.19 12.72
C SER A 157 38.25 22.35 12.20
N GLN A 158 39.24 23.02 11.61
CA GLN A 158 40.26 22.37 10.79
C GLN A 158 41.31 21.56 11.59
N ARG A 159 42.06 20.75 10.84
CA ARG A 159 43.03 19.74 11.31
C ARG A 159 44.44 20.29 11.52
N SER A 160 44.82 20.50 12.78
CA SER A 160 46.18 20.48 13.38
C SER A 160 45.98 20.60 14.91
N GLU A 161 46.82 20.16 15.85
CA GLU A 161 48.28 20.02 15.97
C GLU A 161 48.58 18.67 16.69
N THR A 162 49.50 17.81 16.24
CA THR A 162 50.96 17.77 16.50
C THR A 162 51.40 17.76 17.98
N GLU A 163 51.73 16.54 18.45
CA GLU A 163 52.84 16.18 19.35
C GLU A 163 52.77 16.44 20.88
N ASP A 164 53.61 15.66 21.57
CA ASP A 164 54.02 15.67 22.99
C ASP A 164 53.00 15.76 24.14
N LYS A 165 52.82 14.60 24.79
CA LYS A 165 53.42 14.39 26.13
C LYS A 165 53.69 12.91 26.46
N GLN A 166 54.97 12.63 26.70
CA GLN A 166 55.50 11.40 27.28
C GLN A 166 55.52 11.51 28.83
N THR A 167 55.80 10.40 29.53
CA THR A 167 55.81 10.23 31.01
C THR A 167 54.42 10.33 31.67
N ASP A 168 54.10 9.58 32.73
CA ASP A 168 54.98 8.92 33.70
C ASP A 168 54.90 7.36 33.75
N GLN A 169 55.76 6.73 34.56
CA GLN A 169 55.99 5.28 34.62
C GLN A 169 55.54 4.62 35.96
N HIS A 170 55.60 3.27 36.00
CA HIS A 170 55.77 2.44 37.22
C HIS A 170 54.55 2.37 38.19
N ARG A 171 54.25 1.32 38.99
CA ARG A 171 54.64 -0.12 39.22
C ARG A 171 53.44 -0.72 40.02
N LEU A 172 53.10 -2.01 40.15
CA LEU A 172 53.53 -3.37 39.72
C LEU A 172 52.19 -4.20 39.64
N ALA A 173 52.00 -5.53 39.48
CA ALA A 173 52.77 -6.78 39.32
C ALA A 173 51.85 -7.76 38.54
N ALA A 174 52.26 -8.72 37.70
CA ALA A 174 53.27 -9.79 37.75
C ALA A 174 52.82 -11.10 38.45
N ALA A 175 52.22 -12.03 37.66
CA ALA A 175 52.24 -13.49 37.83
C ALA A 175 51.63 -14.17 36.56
N THR A 176 52.42 -14.59 35.57
CA THR A 176 53.09 -15.91 35.45
C THR A 176 52.17 -17.06 34.99
N ARG A 177 52.45 -17.59 33.79
CA ARG A 177 52.44 -19.04 33.47
C ARG A 177 53.25 -19.30 32.19
N CYS A 178 54.12 -20.31 32.24
CA CYS A 178 54.93 -20.75 31.10
C CYS A 178 54.26 -21.89 30.33
N CYS A 179 54.59 -21.99 29.05
CA CYS A 179 54.87 -23.23 28.32
C CYS A 179 55.44 -22.83 26.94
N SER A 180 56.33 -23.53 26.25
CA SER A 180 57.34 -24.57 26.54
C SER A 180 57.69 -25.17 25.17
N ALA A 181 58.85 -24.83 24.62
CA ALA A 181 59.56 -25.56 23.56
C ALA A 181 61.01 -25.08 23.56
#